data_AF-A0A5P1EQ58-F1
#
_entry.id   AF-A0A5P1EQ58-F1
#
_cell.length_a   1.000
_cell.length_b   1.000
_cell.length_c   1.000
_cell.angle_alpha   90.00
_cell.angle_beta   90.00
_cell.angle_gamma   90.00
#
_symmetry.space_group_name_H-M   'P 1'
#
loop_
_entity.id
_entity.type
_entity.pdbx_description
1 polymer ?
#
loop_
_entity_poly.entity_id
_entity_poly.type
_entity_poly.pdbx_seq_one_letter_code
_entity_poly.pdbx_strand_id
1 'polypeptide(L)'
;MHRASSCQWSRALCRRIVRDNSSKSLNQCKRSRKDTINDCDLVSRSDDGVERRIKDLQRLVPGGGEMEVDDLFEETADYIEALKGQVNLMRALTEVLDGASRERRTMGG
;
A
#
# COMPACT_ATOMS: atom_id res chain seq x y z
N MET A 1 -9.36 25.74 21.33
CA MET A 1 -9.11 24.29 21.47
C MET A 1 -9.03 23.69 20.07
N HIS A 2 -7.85 23.19 19.70
CA HIS A 2 -7.49 22.76 18.35
C HIS A 2 -8.28 21.51 17.91
N ARG A 3 -8.93 21.56 16.75
CA ARG A 3 -9.48 20.37 16.08
C ARG A 3 -8.34 19.71 15.30
N ALA A 4 -7.78 18.63 15.84
CA ALA A 4 -6.88 17.77 15.09
C ALA A 4 -7.73 16.88 14.16
N SER A 5 -7.82 17.27 12.89
CA SER A 5 -8.31 16.39 11.82
C SER A 5 -7.42 15.15 11.78
N SER A 6 -7.97 14.02 12.18
CA SER A 6 -7.25 12.75 12.29
C SER A 6 -6.84 12.27 10.89
N CYS A 7 -5.58 12.45 10.54
CA CYS A 7 -4.99 11.91 9.31
C CYS A 7 -5.01 10.38 9.37
N GLN A 8 -5.97 9.75 8.68
CA GLN A 8 -6.13 8.28 8.64
C GLN A 8 -4.85 7.53 8.24
N TRP A 9 -3.97 8.21 7.49
CA TRP A 9 -2.66 7.73 7.07
C TRP A 9 -1.71 7.44 8.24
N SER A 10 -1.75 8.23 9.32
CA SER A 10 -0.84 8.09 10.47
C SER A 10 -1.10 6.78 11.24
N ARG A 11 -2.37 6.34 11.33
CA ARG A 11 -2.74 5.12 12.08
C ARG A 11 -2.40 3.83 11.33
N ALA A 12 -2.33 3.86 10.00
CA ALA A 12 -1.95 2.71 9.20
C ALA A 12 -0.46 2.40 9.32
N LEU A 13 0.40 3.43 9.31
CA LEU A 13 1.85 3.28 9.44
C LEU A 13 2.26 2.76 10.83
N CYS A 14 1.63 3.28 11.90
CA CYS A 14 1.92 2.86 13.27
C CYS A 14 1.66 1.37 13.51
N ARG A 15 0.74 0.72 12.78
CA ARG A 15 0.45 -0.71 12.96
C ARG A 15 1.53 -1.63 12.40
N ARG A 16 2.34 -1.17 11.43
CA ARG A 16 3.42 -1.99 10.83
C ARG A 16 4.71 -1.93 11.66
N ILE A 17 5.02 -0.77 12.24
CA ILE A 17 6.22 -0.56 13.06
C ILE A 17 6.12 -1.31 14.41
N VAL A 18 4.94 -1.35 15.03
CA VAL A 18 4.76 -1.98 16.36
C VAL A 18 4.77 -3.53 16.29
N ARG A 19 4.55 -4.12 15.11
CA ARG A 19 4.48 -5.60 14.98
C ARG A 19 5.87 -6.27 14.94
N ASP A 20 6.93 -5.52 14.62
CA ASP A 20 8.27 -6.11 14.39
C ASP A 20 9.06 -6.38 15.70
N ASN A 21 8.61 -5.84 16.85
CA ASN A 21 9.36 -5.96 18.12
C ASN A 21 8.69 -6.86 19.17
N SER A 22 7.88 -7.84 18.75
CA SER A 22 7.19 -8.77 19.66
C SER A 22 7.49 -10.23 19.29
N SER A 23 8.73 -10.65 19.55
CA SER A 23 9.11 -12.05 19.58
C SER A 23 8.53 -12.73 20.83
N LYS A 24 7.25 -13.14 20.84
CA LYS A 24 6.73 -14.12 21.83
C LYS A 24 5.60 -15.01 21.29
N SER A 25 5.96 -16.28 21.14
CA SER A 25 5.20 -17.47 21.55
C SER A 25 3.98 -17.92 20.73
N LEU A 26 3.96 -19.25 20.46
CA LEU A 26 2.79 -20.12 20.23
C LEU A 26 1.53 -19.59 20.93
N ASN A 27 0.32 -19.72 20.36
CA ASN A 27 -0.60 -20.82 20.66
C ASN A 27 -1.71 -20.96 19.58
N GLN A 28 -2.08 -22.20 19.29
CA GLN A 28 -3.05 -22.66 18.29
C GLN A 28 -4.51 -22.49 18.77
N CYS A 29 -5.41 -22.02 17.90
CA CYS A 29 -6.87 -22.20 18.07
C CYS A 29 -7.53 -22.51 16.72
N LYS A 30 -8.05 -23.74 16.63
CA LYS A 30 -8.82 -24.30 15.53
C LYS A 30 -10.11 -23.51 15.30
N ARG A 31 -10.39 -23.15 14.04
CA ARG A 31 -11.76 -22.91 13.56
C ARG A 31 -11.96 -23.69 12.27
N SER A 32 -12.70 -24.78 12.40
CA SER A 32 -13.29 -25.51 11.28
C SER A 32 -14.21 -24.55 10.52
N ARG A 33 -13.88 -24.27 9.25
CA ARG A 33 -14.87 -23.91 8.23
C ARG A 33 -14.56 -24.77 7.02
N LYS A 34 -15.55 -25.60 6.71
CA LYS A 34 -15.69 -26.27 5.44
C LYS A 34 -15.88 -25.19 4.38
N ASP A 35 -14.83 -24.91 3.62
CA ASP A 35 -14.97 -24.28 2.32
C ASP A 35 -14.55 -25.31 1.29
N THR A 36 -15.47 -25.56 0.37
CA THR A 36 -15.24 -26.26 -0.88
C THR A 36 -13.94 -25.75 -1.48
N ILE A 37 -12.95 -26.63 -1.59
CA ILE A 37 -11.83 -26.43 -2.50
C ILE A 37 -12.51 -26.38 -3.86
N ASN A 38 -12.74 -25.18 -4.39
CA ASN A 38 -12.90 -25.03 -5.82
C ASN A 38 -11.60 -25.56 -6.39
N ASP A 39 -11.68 -26.72 -7.05
CA ASP A 39 -10.66 -27.21 -7.96
C ASP A 39 -10.14 -26.00 -8.75
N CYS A 40 -8.88 -25.65 -8.48
CA CYS A 40 -8.14 -24.75 -9.33
C CYS A 40 -7.86 -25.54 -10.60
N ASP A 41 -8.81 -25.49 -11.53
CA ASP A 41 -8.71 -26.00 -12.88
C ASP A 41 -7.40 -25.48 -13.49
N LEU A 42 -6.44 -26.38 -13.56
CA LEU A 42 -5.07 -26.14 -13.98
C LEU A 42 -4.99 -26.62 -15.44
N VAL A 43 -5.61 -25.86 -16.34
CA VAL A 43 -5.58 -26.17 -17.78
C VAL A 43 -5.50 -24.90 -18.63
N SER A 44 -4.55 -24.93 -19.57
CA SER A 44 -4.23 -23.97 -20.65
C SER A 44 -3.32 -22.78 -20.28
N ARG A 45 -2.01 -23.02 -20.45
CA ARG A 45 -0.85 -22.28 -19.92
C ARG A 45 -0.31 -21.19 -20.88
N SER A 46 -1.16 -20.38 -21.50
CA SER A 46 -0.65 -19.32 -22.41
C SER A 46 -1.52 -18.07 -22.46
N ASP A 47 -2.83 -18.18 -22.32
CA ASP A 47 -3.76 -17.04 -22.32
C ASP A 47 -4.16 -16.59 -20.90
N ASP A 48 -4.17 -17.54 -19.96
CA ASP A 48 -4.49 -17.32 -18.54
C ASP A 48 -3.50 -16.37 -17.84
N GLY A 49 -2.25 -16.31 -18.31
CA GLY A 49 -1.22 -15.46 -17.74
C GLY A 49 -1.50 -13.96 -17.93
N VAL A 50 -2.05 -13.56 -19.08
CA VAL A 50 -2.35 -12.16 -19.37
C VAL A 50 -3.60 -11.74 -18.62
N GLU A 51 -4.66 -12.54 -18.64
CA GLU A 51 -5.88 -12.26 -17.88
C GLU A 51 -5.62 -12.17 -16.37
N ARG A 52 -4.75 -13.04 -15.81
CA ARG A 52 -4.36 -12.96 -14.40
C ARG A 52 -3.65 -11.65 -14.08
N ARG A 53 -2.73 -11.21 -14.95
CA ARG A 53 -2.03 -9.93 -14.80
C ARG A 53 -2.98 -8.74 -14.89
N ILE A 54 -3.94 -8.79 -15.80
CA ILE A 54 -5.00 -7.77 -15.91
C ILE A 54 -5.82 -7.74 -14.62
N LYS A 55 -6.29 -8.88 -14.12
CA LYS A 55 -7.03 -8.97 -12.83
C LYS A 55 -6.21 -8.46 -11.64
N ASP A 56 -4.91 -8.75 -11.62
CA ASP A 56 -4.02 -8.25 -10.58
C ASP A 56 -3.87 -6.72 -10.68
N LEU A 57 -3.75 -6.18 -11.90
CA LEU A 57 -3.67 -4.75 -12.13
C LEU A 57 -4.96 -4.02 -11.72
N GLN A 58 -6.13 -4.57 -12.07
CA GLN A 58 -7.45 -4.05 -11.65
C GLN A 58 -7.62 -3.96 -10.13
N ARG A 59 -6.93 -4.82 -9.36
CA ARG A 59 -6.94 -4.80 -7.88
C ARG A 59 -6.02 -3.74 -7.28
N LEU A 60 -4.98 -3.33 -8.02
CA LEU A 60 -4.00 -2.35 -7.59
C LEU A 60 -4.44 -0.92 -7.93
N VAL A 61 -5.08 -0.75 -9.08
CA VAL A 61 -5.52 0.54 -9.61
C VAL A 61 -6.84 0.95 -8.95
N PRO A 62 -6.98 2.19 -8.46
CA PRO A 62 -8.24 2.70 -7.94
C PRO A 62 -9.34 2.60 -9.02
N GLY A 63 -10.48 1.97 -8.69
CA GLY A 63 -11.58 1.82 -9.66
C GLY A 63 -11.36 0.75 -10.74
N GLY A 64 -10.22 0.06 -10.77
CA GLY A 64 -9.86 -0.84 -11.86
C GLY A 64 -10.77 -2.06 -12.05
N GLY A 65 -11.54 -2.48 -11.04
CA GLY A 65 -12.41 -3.67 -11.11
C GLY A 65 -13.56 -3.57 -12.13
N GLU A 66 -13.91 -2.36 -12.58
CA GLU A 66 -15.00 -2.10 -13.53
C GLU A 66 -14.49 -1.56 -14.87
N MET A 67 -13.17 -1.35 -15.03
CA MET A 67 -12.57 -0.73 -16.21
C MET A 67 -12.31 -1.73 -17.34
N GLU A 68 -12.47 -1.25 -18.58
CA GLU A 68 -11.94 -1.91 -19.79
C GLU A 68 -10.40 -1.88 -19.78
N VAL A 69 -9.77 -2.76 -20.55
CA VAL A 69 -8.31 -2.93 -20.55
C VAL A 69 -7.56 -1.66 -20.96
N ASP A 70 -8.08 -0.90 -21.93
CA ASP A 70 -7.43 0.33 -22.40
C ASP A 70 -7.51 1.44 -21.34
N ASP A 71 -8.69 1.69 -20.78
CA ASP A 71 -8.90 2.64 -19.68
C ASP A 71 -8.07 2.26 -18.43
N LEU A 72 -7.95 0.95 -18.15
CA LEU A 72 -7.15 0.46 -17.04
C LEU A 72 -5.68 0.84 -17.17
N PHE A 73 -5.10 0.79 -18.38
CA PHE A 73 -3.71 1.17 -18.59
C PHE A 73 -3.50 2.68 -18.51
N GLU A 74 -4.45 3.48 -18.98
CA GLU A 74 -4.42 4.94 -18.85
C GLU A 74 -4.48 5.35 -17.38
N GLU A 75 -5.47 4.87 -16.62
CA GLU A 75 -5.59 5.13 -15.19
C GLU A 75 -4.37 4.60 -14.41
N THR A 76 -3.78 3.47 -14.84
CA THR A 76 -2.53 2.97 -14.24
C THR A 76 -1.39 3.98 -14.39
N ALA A 77 -1.25 4.61 -15.57
CA ALA A 77 -0.21 5.60 -15.80
C ALA A 77 -0.40 6.81 -14.88
N ASP A 78 -1.62 7.33 -14.82
CA ASP A 78 -1.98 8.46 -13.96
C ASP A 78 -1.78 8.13 -12.47
N TYR A 79 -2.17 6.93 -12.04
CA TYR A 79 -1.98 6.51 -10.66
C TYR A 79 -0.50 6.37 -10.28
N ILE A 80 0.35 5.86 -11.19
CA ILE A 80 1.80 5.82 -10.99
C ILE A 80 2.37 7.23 -10.83
N GLU A 81 1.94 8.18 -11.66
CA GLU A 81 2.38 9.59 -11.55
C GLU A 81 1.94 10.22 -10.23
N ALA A 82 0.70 10.00 -9.81
CA ALA A 82 0.19 10.46 -8.53
C ALA A 82 1.00 9.90 -7.35
N LEU A 83 1.28 8.59 -7.34
CA LEU A 83 2.10 7.95 -6.31
C LEU A 83 3.53 8.51 -6.27
N LYS A 84 4.16 8.74 -7.44
CA LYS A 84 5.47 9.39 -7.52
C LYS A 84 5.42 10.79 -6.92
N GLY A 85 4.40 11.58 -7.25
CA GLY A 85 4.17 12.91 -6.69
C GLY A 85 4.06 12.89 -5.16
N GLN A 86 3.29 11.95 -4.63
CA GLN A 86 3.14 11.77 -3.17
C GLN A 86 4.49 11.47 -2.49
N VAL A 87 5.27 10.53 -3.02
CA VAL A 87 6.58 10.17 -2.47
C VAL A 87 7.56 11.34 -2.56
N ASN A 88 7.58 12.07 -3.68
CA ASN A 88 8.44 13.23 -3.87
C ASN A 88 8.10 14.35 -2.87
N LEU A 89 6.81 14.62 -2.63
CA LEU A 89 6.38 15.57 -1.61
C LEU A 89 6.83 15.13 -0.22
N MET A 90 6.64 13.85 0.14
CA MET A 90 7.09 13.32 1.43
C MET A 90 8.60 13.46 1.63
N ARG A 91 9.39 13.25 0.58
CA ARG A 91 10.84 13.48 0.60
C ARG A 91 11.18 14.97 0.79
N ALA A 92 10.59 15.86 0.01
CA ALA A 92 10.82 17.29 0.12
C ALA A 92 10.47 17.83 1.51
N LEU A 93 9.33 17.40 2.07
CA LEU A 93 8.95 17.75 3.45
C LEU A 93 9.96 17.23 4.47
N THR A 94 10.46 16.01 4.28
CA THR A 94 11.49 15.43 5.15
C THR A 94 12.80 16.20 5.09
N GLU A 95 13.24 16.60 3.89
CA GLU A 95 14.45 17.41 3.68
C GLU A 95 14.33 18.79 4.36
N VAL A 96 13.18 19.44 4.24
CA VAL A 96 12.91 20.72 4.94
C VAL A 96 12.96 20.54 6.46
N LEU A 97 12.33 19.49 6.99
CA LEU A 97 12.32 19.22 8.43
C LEU A 97 13.69 18.83 8.97
N ASP A 98 14.49 18.07 8.23
CA ASP A 98 15.87 17.75 8.60
C ASP A 98 16.76 19.00 8.56
N GLY A 99 16.64 19.81 7.51
CA GLY A 99 17.31 21.11 7.40
C GLY A 99 17.02 22.02 8.61
N ALA A 100 15.75 22.20 8.97
CA ALA A 100 15.35 22.97 10.14
C ALA A 100 15.88 22.38 11.47
N SER A 101 15.99 21.06 11.55
CA SER A 101 16.55 20.36 12.73
C SER A 101 18.08 20.50 12.83
N ARG A 102 18.77 20.73 11.70
CA ARG A 102 20.21 21.01 11.67
C ARG A 102 20.50 22.46 12.06
N GLU A 103 19.73 23.42 11.57
CA GLU A 103 19.91 24.84 11.90
C GLU A 103 19.66 25.16 13.38
N ARG A 104 18.69 24.48 14.02
CA ARG A 104 18.46 24.62 15.47
C ARG A 104 19.66 24.13 16.31
N ARG A 105 20.43 23.17 15.81
CA ARG A 105 21.62 22.64 16.51
C ARG A 105 22.85 23.53 16.35
N THR A 106 22.89 24.41 15.35
CA THR A 106 24.04 25.29 15.09
C THR A 106 23.95 26.63 15.82
N MET A 107 22.77 27.07 16.26
CA MET A 107 22.59 28.34 17.00
C MET A 107 22.60 28.20 18.53
N GLY A 108 23.00 27.04 19.06
CA GLY A 108 23.06 26.78 20.52
C GLY A 108 24.49 26.72 21.09
N GLY A 109 25.48 27.29 20.40
CA GLY A 109 26.89 27.34 20.80
C GLY A 109 27.31 28.68 21.36
#